data_AF-A0A3S5K2W9-F1
#
_entry.id   AF-A0A3S5K2W9-F1
#
_cell.length_a   1.000
_cell.length_b   1.000
_cell.length_c   1.000
_cell.angle_alpha   90.00
_cell.angle_beta   90.00
_cell.angle_gamma   90.00
#
_symmetry.space_group_name_H-M   'P 1'
#
loop_
_entity.id
_entity.type
_entity.pdbx_description
1 polymer ?
#
loop_
_entity_poly.entity_id
_entity_poly.type
_entity_poly.pdbx_seq_one_letter_code
_entity_poly.pdbx_strand_id
1 'polypeptide(L)'
;MTAKEQLIREIEQTPENLIEELLDFLLFAKNRRNQQTIDSNSANQLTIESSEKQQKSKPIWEIFEEGNQDLPEEVIAKLPKDGAAQIDHYLYGKPKQ
;
A
#
# COMPACT_ATOMS: atom_id res chain seq x y z
N MET A 1 -4.57 -2.11 38.45
CA MET A 1 -5.28 -2.30 37.17
C MET A 1 -4.25 -2.48 36.09
N THR A 2 -4.39 -3.54 35.30
CA THR A 2 -3.56 -3.78 34.11
C THR A 2 -4.19 -3.11 32.88
N ALA A 3 -3.37 -2.77 31.89
CA ALA A 3 -3.86 -2.16 30.64
C ALA A 3 -4.94 -3.03 29.95
N LYS A 4 -4.85 -4.36 30.09
CA LYS A 4 -5.84 -5.32 29.58
C LYS A 4 -7.20 -5.16 30.26
N GLU A 5 -7.22 -5.04 31.58
CA GLU A 5 -8.47 -4.90 32.34
C GLU A 5 -9.16 -3.57 32.07
N GLN A 6 -8.38 -2.50 31.88
CA GLN A 6 -8.93 -1.20 31.51
C GLN A 6 -9.52 -1.21 30.11
N LEU A 7 -8.84 -1.86 29.15
CA LEU A 7 -9.34 -2.00 27.78
C LEU A 7 -10.67 -2.77 27.73
N ILE A 8 -10.81 -3.85 28.52
CA ILE A 8 -12.06 -4.62 28.58
C ILE A 8 -13.22 -3.76 29.08
N ARG A 9 -13.00 -2.97 30.15
CA ARG A 9 -14.04 -2.06 30.68
C ARG A 9 -14.44 -0.98 29.68
N GLU A 10 -13.48 -0.48 28.90
CA GLU A 10 -13.75 0.56 27.90
C GLU A 10 -14.55 0.00 26.72
N ILE A 11 -14.21 -1.20 26.23
CA ILE A 11 -14.92 -1.86 25.13
C ILE A 11 -16.40 -2.08 25.46
N GLU A 12 -16.74 -2.45 26.70
CA GLU A 12 -18.13 -2.67 27.12
C GLU A 12 -19.00 -1.40 27.07
N GLN A 13 -18.40 -0.21 27.13
CA GLN A 13 -19.12 1.08 27.17
C GLN A 13 -18.98 1.87 25.86
N THR A 14 -18.28 1.32 24.87
CA THR A 14 -17.95 1.98 23.61
C THR A 14 -19.01 1.64 22.54
N PRO A 15 -19.41 2.59 21.68
CA PRO A 15 -20.33 2.32 20.58
C PRO A 15 -19.67 1.44 19.51
N GLU A 16 -20.46 0.60 18.83
CA GLU A 16 -20.00 -0.43 17.89
C GLU A 16 -19.05 0.12 16.80
N ASN A 17 -19.31 1.33 16.30
CA ASN A 17 -18.48 1.96 15.26
C ASN A 17 -17.03 2.22 15.71
N LEU A 18 -16.80 2.47 16.99
CA LEU A 18 -15.44 2.64 17.54
C LEU A 18 -14.79 1.29 17.84
N ILE A 19 -15.59 0.26 18.13
CA ILE A 19 -15.09 -1.11 18.35
C ILE A 19 -14.49 -1.66 17.06
N GLU A 20 -15.12 -1.42 15.91
CA GLU A 20 -14.59 -1.78 14.59
C GLU A 20 -13.25 -1.09 14.31
N GLU A 21 -13.15 0.23 14.53
CA GLU A 21 -11.90 0.97 14.33
C GLU A 21 -10.78 0.49 15.28
N LEU A 22 -11.10 0.22 16.55
CA LEU A 22 -10.15 -0.33 17.51
C LEU A 22 -9.72 -1.74 17.15
N LEU A 23 -10.63 -2.57 16.65
CA LEU A 23 -10.32 -3.91 16.16
C LEU A 23 -9.37 -3.85 14.97
N ASP A 24 -9.67 -3.02 13.98
CA ASP A 24 -8.82 -2.81 12.81
C ASP A 24 -7.45 -2.28 13.22
N PHE A 25 -7.40 -1.33 14.17
CA PHE A 25 -6.14 -0.84 14.71
C PHE A 25 -5.34 -1.93 15.43
N LEU A 26 -5.99 -2.79 16.21
CA LEU A 26 -5.32 -3.91 16.89
C LEU A 26 -4.83 -4.96 15.91
N LEU A 27 -5.63 -5.30 14.89
CA LEU A 27 -5.25 -6.20 13.81
C LEU A 27 -4.08 -5.63 13.03
N PHE A 28 -4.12 -4.34 12.70
CA PHE A 28 -3.03 -3.62 12.07
C PHE A 28 -1.77 -3.62 12.95
N ALA A 29 -1.88 -3.27 14.23
CA ALA A 29 -0.74 -3.25 15.16
C ALA A 29 -0.14 -4.64 15.36
N LYS A 30 -0.96 -5.68 15.41
CA LYS A 30 -0.53 -7.08 15.48
C LYS A 30 0.17 -7.51 14.20
N ASN A 31 -0.42 -7.22 13.04
CA ASN A 31 0.16 -7.56 11.75
C ASN A 31 1.48 -6.80 11.54
N ARG A 32 1.51 -5.51 11.86
CA ARG A 32 2.72 -4.68 11.87
C ARG A 32 3.79 -5.26 12.79
N ARG A 33 3.46 -5.64 14.04
CA ARG A 33 4.45 -6.19 14.97
C ARG A 33 4.99 -7.56 14.53
N ASN A 34 4.16 -8.36 13.86
CA ASN A 34 4.59 -9.61 13.23
C ASN A 34 5.55 -9.33 12.06
N GLN A 35 5.21 -8.34 11.22
CA GLN A 35 6.08 -7.90 10.13
C GLN A 35 7.36 -7.27 10.65
N GLN A 36 7.37 -6.44 11.71
CA GLN A 36 8.55 -5.77 12.27
C GLN A 36 9.66 -6.68 12.83
N THR A 37 9.47 -8.00 12.89
CA THR A 37 10.61 -8.93 13.03
C THR A 37 11.49 -8.98 11.77
N ILE A 38 11.01 -8.39 10.68
CA ILE A 38 11.62 -8.23 9.36
C ILE A 38 11.34 -6.76 8.96
N ASP A 39 12.38 -5.95 8.76
CA ASP A 39 12.27 -4.65 8.05
C ASP A 39 11.75 -3.42 8.85
N SER A 40 12.69 -2.71 9.46
CA SER A 40 12.56 -1.33 9.95
C SER A 40 12.42 -0.26 8.84
N ASN A 41 11.81 -0.56 7.69
CA ASN A 41 11.71 0.40 6.59
C ASN A 41 10.50 0.14 5.68
N SER A 42 9.30 0.56 6.11
CA SER A 42 8.15 0.70 5.21
C SER A 42 7.06 1.56 5.86
N ALA A 43 7.23 2.88 5.75
CA ALA A 43 6.09 3.78 5.74
C ALA A 43 5.72 4.01 4.26
N ASN A 44 4.44 3.81 3.95
CA ASN A 44 3.77 3.96 2.65
C ASN A 44 3.42 2.63 1.97
N GLN A 45 2.36 1.99 2.45
CA GLN A 45 1.60 1.04 1.64
C GLN A 45 0.13 1.47 1.68
N LEU A 46 -0.27 2.15 0.61
CA LEU A 46 -1.66 2.49 0.32
C LEU A 46 -2.31 1.24 -0.28
N THR A 47 -3.29 0.71 0.44
CA THR A 47 -4.07 -0.48 0.09
C THR A 47 -4.78 -0.31 -1.25
N ILE A 48 -4.54 -1.22 -2.20
CA ILE A 48 -5.52 -1.58 -3.23
C ILE A 48 -5.69 -3.09 -3.14
N GLU A 49 -6.92 -3.50 -2.81
CA GLU A 49 -7.34 -4.90 -2.74
C GLU A 49 -7.29 -5.53 -4.12
N SER A 50 -6.47 -6.57 -4.28
CA SER A 50 -6.53 -7.52 -5.41
C SER A 50 -5.81 -8.80 -5.02
N SER A 51 -6.59 -9.82 -4.65
CA SER A 51 -6.31 -11.26 -4.77
C SER A 51 -4.93 -11.80 -4.34
N GLU A 52 -4.95 -12.55 -3.24
CA GLU A 52 -4.18 -13.79 -3.01
C GLU A 52 -2.88 -13.98 -3.80
N LYS A 53 -1.79 -13.41 -3.28
CA LYS A 53 -0.49 -14.07 -3.17
C LYS A 53 0.37 -13.26 -2.22
N GLN A 54 0.74 -13.89 -1.12
CA GLN A 54 1.86 -13.48 -0.27
C GLN A 54 3.16 -13.60 -1.09
N GLN A 55 3.33 -12.74 -2.09
CA GLN A 55 4.64 -12.50 -2.67
C GLN A 55 5.22 -11.32 -1.93
N LYS A 56 6.30 -11.61 -1.20
CA LYS A 56 7.35 -10.68 -0.77
C LYS A 56 7.16 -9.33 -1.49
N SER A 57 6.66 -8.33 -0.77
CA SER A 57 6.26 -7.03 -1.34
C SER A 57 7.47 -6.37 -2.00
N LYS A 58 7.72 -6.70 -3.26
CA LYS A 58 8.71 -6.02 -4.08
C LYS A 58 8.26 -4.56 -4.22
N PRO A 59 9.17 -3.58 -4.14
CA PRO A 59 8.79 -2.19 -4.37
C PRO A 59 8.17 -2.05 -5.77
N ILE A 60 7.25 -1.10 -5.94
CA ILE A 60 6.53 -0.88 -7.21
C ILE A 60 7.51 -0.79 -8.40
N TRP A 61 8.66 -0.17 -8.21
CA TRP A 61 9.72 -0.08 -9.23
C TRP A 61 10.27 -1.44 -9.67
N GLU A 62 10.43 -2.40 -8.77
CA GLU A 62 10.92 -3.75 -9.11
C GLU A 62 9.88 -4.52 -9.95
N ILE A 63 8.59 -4.26 -9.74
CA ILE A 63 7.51 -4.79 -10.59
C ILE A 63 7.59 -4.21 -12.00
N PHE A 64 7.85 -2.90 -12.13
CA PHE A 64 8.05 -2.26 -13.44
C PHE A 64 9.31 -2.75 -14.16
N GLU A 65 10.43 -2.94 -13.44
CA GLU A 65 11.66 -3.50 -13.99
C GLU A 65 11.46 -4.94 -14.50
N GLU A 66 10.73 -5.77 -13.75
CA GLU A 66 10.37 -7.12 -14.20
C GLU A 66 9.48 -7.08 -15.44
N GLY A 67 8.46 -6.21 -15.46
CA GLY A 67 7.60 -6.04 -16.63
C GLY A 67 8.35 -5.51 -17.86
N ASN A 68 9.35 -4.64 -17.68
CA ASN A 68 10.15 -4.08 -18.76
C ASN A 68 11.04 -5.12 -19.46
N GLN A 69 11.41 -6.23 -18.80
CA GLN A 69 12.21 -7.29 -19.43
C GLN A 69 11.49 -7.98 -20.59
N ASP A 70 10.15 -8.01 -20.55
CA ASP A 70 9.32 -8.61 -21.59
C ASP A 70 8.97 -7.63 -22.74
N LEU A 71 9.34 -6.35 -22.63
CA LEU A 71 9.07 -5.35 -23.67
C LEU A 71 10.21 -5.24 -24.69
N PRO A 72 9.90 -5.19 -26.01
CA PRO A 72 10.90 -4.93 -27.03
C PRO A 72 11.41 -3.48 -26.95
N GLU A 73 12.71 -3.29 -27.23
CA GLU A 73 13.40 -1.99 -27.14
C GLU A 73 12.76 -0.91 -28.04
N GLU A 74 12.12 -1.30 -29.14
CA GLU A 74 11.36 -0.39 -30.01
C GLU A 74 10.18 0.28 -29.28
N VAL A 75 9.49 -0.46 -28.41
CA VAL A 75 8.36 0.08 -27.63
C VAL A 75 8.88 0.97 -26.52
N ILE A 76 9.99 0.59 -25.88
CA ILE A 76 10.65 1.40 -24.84
C ILE A 76 11.14 2.73 -25.44
N ALA A 77 11.72 2.71 -26.64
CA ALA A 77 12.16 3.91 -27.34
C ALA A 77 11.00 4.84 -27.73
N LYS A 78 9.78 4.30 -27.89
CA LYS A 78 8.56 5.05 -28.18
C LYS A 78 7.93 5.66 -26.92
N LEU A 79 8.36 5.26 -25.72
CA LEU A 79 7.80 5.78 -24.48
C LEU A 79 8.18 7.25 -24.26
N PRO A 80 7.22 8.08 -23.83
CA PRO A 80 7.48 9.47 -23.54
C PRO A 80 8.28 9.64 -22.24
N LYS A 81 9.44 10.30 -22.32
CA LYS A 81 10.28 10.62 -21.15
C LYS A 81 9.59 11.57 -20.17
N ASP A 82 8.65 12.37 -20.66
CA ASP A 82 7.88 13.36 -19.90
C ASP A 82 6.54 12.81 -19.38
N GLY A 83 6.31 11.49 -19.46
CA GLY A 83 5.06 10.85 -19.06
C GLY A 83 4.58 11.23 -17.66
N ALA A 84 5.50 11.29 -16.69
CA ALA A 84 5.18 11.67 -15.31
C ALA A 84 4.78 13.15 -15.15
N ALA A 85 5.36 14.05 -15.96
CA ALA A 85 5.05 15.47 -15.92
C ALA A 85 3.78 15.80 -16.71
N GLN A 86 3.44 14.97 -17.70
CA GLN A 86 2.39 15.25 -18.68
C GLN A 86 1.30 14.18 -18.73
N ILE A 87 0.98 13.59 -17.57
CA ILE A 87 -0.08 12.58 -17.43
C ILE A 87 -1.38 13.05 -18.09
N ASP A 88 -1.75 14.31 -17.89
CA ASP A 88 -2.94 14.95 -18.46
C ASP A 88 -2.94 14.96 -20.00
N HIS A 89 -1.78 15.10 -20.63
CA HIS A 89 -1.64 15.06 -22.08
C HIS A 89 -1.86 13.64 -22.60
N TYR A 90 -1.24 12.65 -21.98
CA TYR A 90 -1.33 11.26 -22.43
C TYR A 90 -2.68 10.60 -22.10
N LEU A 91 -3.36 11.04 -21.05
CA LEU A 91 -4.65 10.50 -20.64
C LEU A 91 -5.84 11.23 -21.31
N TYR A 92 -5.75 12.54 -21.51
CA TYR A 92 -6.87 13.36 -21.98
C TYR A 92 -6.60 14.11 -23.29
N GLY A 93 -5.42 13.97 -23.90
CA GLY A 93 -5.06 14.69 -25.12
C GLY A 93 -4.89 16.20 -24.94
N LYS A 94 -4.75 16.69 -23.68
CA LYS A 94 -4.53 18.11 -23.38
C LYS A 94 -3.19 18.60 -23.95
N PRO A 95 -3.01 19.90 -24.26
CA PRO A 95 -1.71 20.40 -24.68
C PRO A 95 -0.65 20.17 -23.58
N LYS A 96 0.58 19.93 -24.03
CA LYS A 96 1.76 19.80 -23.17
C LYS A 96 1.92 21.09 -22.33
N GLN A 97 2.04 20.93 -21.01
CA GLN A 97 2.37 22.02 -20.08
C GLN A 97 3.85 22.37 -20.16
#